data_AF-A0A2T6NC98-F1
#
_entry.id   AF-A0A2T6NC98-F1
#
_cell.length_a   1.000
_cell.length_b   1.000
_cell.length_c   1.000
_cell.angle_alpha   90.00
_cell.angle_beta   90.00
_cell.angle_gamma   90.00
#
_symmetry.space_group_name_H-M   'P 1'
#
loop_
_entity.id
_entity.type
_entity.pdbx_description
1 polymer ?
#
loop_
_entity_poly.entity_id
_entity_poly.type
_entity_poly.pdbx_seq_one_letter_code
_entity_poly.pdbx_strand_id
1 'polypeptide(L)'
;MHKKSVLFSSLLVWVLGSGLATTSMADEVSAEKVKQLIEAADEARKQAASVNGEWRDTGKMIKKAKELLKKGDFVAAAKLANKAAKQGHLGYEQAMSQKDLKMPSYLHYE
;
A
#
# COMPACT_ATOMS: atom_id res chain seq x y z
N MET A 1 19.52 41.92 3.23
CA MET A 1 20.44 40.77 3.21
C MET A 1 20.56 40.25 1.79
N HIS A 2 21.80 40.13 1.31
CA HIS A 2 22.16 39.88 -0.09
C HIS A 2 21.77 38.49 -0.60
N LYS A 3 21.25 38.47 -1.83
CA LYS A 3 21.06 37.33 -2.74
C LYS A 3 22.35 36.51 -2.90
N LYS A 4 22.25 35.18 -2.97
CA LYS A 4 23.10 34.34 -3.84
C LYS A 4 22.29 33.15 -4.36
N SER A 5 21.85 33.25 -5.62
CA SER A 5 21.51 32.11 -6.48
C SER A 5 22.73 31.22 -6.65
N VAL A 6 22.54 29.91 -6.60
CA VAL A 6 23.50 28.95 -7.13
C VAL A 6 22.74 28.10 -8.16
N LEU A 7 22.76 28.59 -9.40
CA LEU A 7 22.56 27.81 -10.61
C LEU A 7 23.96 27.53 -11.16
N PHE A 8 24.39 26.26 -11.16
CA PHE A 8 25.48 25.81 -12.01
C PHE A 8 24.93 24.81 -13.01
N SER A 9 24.93 25.28 -14.25
CA SER A 9 24.51 24.57 -15.45
C SER A 9 25.64 23.67 -15.95
N SER A 10 25.24 22.51 -16.48
CA SER A 10 25.86 21.78 -17.60
C SER A 10 27.25 21.12 -17.42
N LEU A 11 27.26 19.78 -17.51
CA LEU A 11 28.01 19.15 -18.60
C LEU A 11 27.36 17.86 -19.12
N LEU A 12 27.08 17.92 -20.42
CA LEU A 12 26.61 16.93 -21.37
C LEU A 12 27.54 15.70 -21.47
N VAL A 13 26.98 14.48 -21.45
CA VAL A 13 27.56 13.33 -22.17
C VAL A 13 26.44 12.67 -22.98
N TRP A 14 26.54 12.85 -24.30
CA TRP A 14 25.82 12.10 -25.32
C TRP A 14 26.47 10.70 -25.42
N VAL A 15 25.75 9.65 -25.00
CA VAL A 15 26.02 8.29 -25.47
C VAL A 15 24.87 7.89 -26.36
N LEU A 16 25.08 8.02 -27.67
CA LEU A 16 24.37 7.22 -28.65
C LEU A 16 24.93 5.80 -28.56
N GLY A 17 24.11 4.90 -28.02
CA GLY A 17 24.26 3.47 -28.15
C GLY A 17 22.91 2.89 -28.53
N SER A 18 22.70 2.71 -29.84
CA SER A 18 21.57 1.96 -30.38
C SER A 18 21.46 0.58 -29.74
N GLY A 19 20.26 0.29 -29.23
CA GLY A 19 19.67 -1.05 -29.19
C GLY A 19 20.31 -2.09 -28.28
N LEU A 20 19.80 -2.23 -27.05
CA LEU A 20 19.62 -3.55 -26.45
C LEU A 20 18.56 -3.51 -25.32
N ALA A 21 17.41 -4.13 -25.59
CA ALA A 21 16.42 -4.64 -24.64
C ALA A 21 15.90 -3.68 -23.54
N THR A 22 14.96 -2.80 -23.89
CA THR A 22 13.82 -2.54 -23.00
C THR A 22 12.91 -3.76 -22.96
N THR A 23 13.40 -4.88 -22.43
CA THR A 23 12.51 -5.84 -21.78
C THR A 23 12.25 -5.31 -20.38
N SER A 24 11.34 -4.34 -20.29
CA SER A 24 10.52 -4.25 -19.09
C SER A 24 9.79 -5.59 -19.02
N MET A 25 10.38 -6.55 -18.31
CA MET A 25 9.64 -7.71 -17.80
C MET A 25 8.53 -7.08 -16.95
N ALA A 26 7.37 -6.87 -17.57
CA ALA A 26 6.16 -6.56 -16.85
C ALA A 26 5.99 -7.74 -15.90
N ASP A 27 6.24 -7.51 -14.62
CA ASP A 27 6.21 -8.51 -13.56
C ASP A 27 4.88 -9.25 -13.68
N GLU A 28 4.94 -10.46 -14.25
CA GLU A 28 3.74 -11.21 -14.58
C GLU A 28 3.12 -11.61 -13.24
N VAL A 29 1.90 -11.14 -12.97
CA VAL A 29 1.24 -11.38 -11.69
C VAL A 29 0.92 -12.86 -11.58
N SER A 30 1.82 -13.62 -10.94
CA SER A 30 1.71 -15.07 -10.80
C SER A 30 0.77 -15.45 -9.65
N ALA A 31 0.22 -16.67 -9.70
CA ALA A 31 -0.61 -17.21 -8.63
C ALA A 31 0.11 -17.19 -7.27
N GLU A 32 1.41 -17.48 -7.25
CA GLU A 32 2.21 -17.48 -6.03
C GLU A 32 2.38 -16.07 -5.46
N LYS A 33 2.67 -15.10 -6.33
CA LYS A 33 2.75 -13.69 -5.91
C LYS A 33 1.42 -13.21 -5.34
N VAL A 34 0.30 -13.59 -5.93
CA VAL A 34 -1.04 -13.25 -5.43
C VAL A 34 -1.32 -13.89 -4.07
N LYS A 35 -0.92 -15.16 -3.84
CA LYS A 35 -1.06 -15.80 -2.52
C LYS A 35 -0.32 -15.01 -1.44
N GLN A 36 0.93 -14.61 -1.71
CA GLN A 36 1.73 -13.80 -0.80
C GLN A 36 1.05 -12.44 -0.51
N LEU A 37 0.49 -11.78 -1.53
CA LEU A 37 -0.25 -10.54 -1.33
C LEU A 37 -1.50 -10.72 -0.48
N ILE A 38 -2.23 -11.83 -0.66
CA ILE A 38 -3.41 -12.17 0.14
C ILE A 38 -3.04 -12.46 1.59
N GLU A 39 -1.92 -13.14 1.81
CA GLU A 39 -1.37 -13.42 3.15
C GLU A 39 -0.97 -12.13 3.86
N ALA A 40 -0.17 -11.28 3.21
CA ALA A 40 0.21 -9.97 3.74
C ALA A 40 -1.01 -9.09 4.07
N ALA A 41 -2.06 -9.16 3.24
CA ALA A 41 -3.31 -8.47 3.52
C ALA A 41 -4.03 -9.01 4.76
N ASP A 42 -4.04 -10.32 4.98
CA ASP A 42 -4.63 -10.93 6.17
C ASP A 42 -3.82 -10.63 7.44
N GLU A 43 -2.48 -10.59 7.35
CA GLU A 43 -1.60 -10.16 8.43
C GLU A 43 -1.86 -8.71 8.82
N ALA A 44 -1.87 -7.78 7.86
CA ALA A 44 -2.18 -6.37 8.09
C ALA A 44 -3.58 -6.18 8.69
N ARG A 45 -4.57 -6.94 8.22
CA ARG A 45 -5.92 -6.96 8.80
C ARG A 45 -5.89 -7.43 10.26
N LYS A 46 -5.22 -8.54 10.56
CA LYS A 46 -5.09 -9.08 11.93
C LYS A 46 -4.39 -8.09 12.86
N GLN A 47 -3.35 -7.41 12.37
CA GLN A 47 -2.68 -6.34 13.10
C GLN A 47 -3.64 -5.18 13.42
N ALA A 48 -4.46 -4.75 12.47
CA ALA A 48 -5.49 -3.73 12.74
C ALA A 48 -6.52 -4.24 13.76
N ALA A 49 -7.00 -5.48 13.60
CA ALA A 49 -7.99 -6.10 14.46
C ALA A 49 -7.51 -6.21 15.92
N SER A 50 -6.21 -6.47 16.15
CA SER A 50 -5.66 -6.59 17.50
C SER A 50 -5.75 -5.29 18.31
N VAL A 51 -5.93 -4.15 17.65
CA VAL A 51 -6.11 -2.83 18.26
C VAL A 51 -7.51 -2.26 18.03
N ASN A 52 -8.49 -3.10 17.65
CA ASN A 52 -9.85 -2.71 17.28
C ASN A 52 -9.92 -1.72 16.10
N GLY A 53 -8.89 -1.70 15.25
CA GLY A 53 -8.77 -0.83 14.08
C GLY A 53 -9.18 -1.46 12.76
N GLU A 54 -9.69 -2.70 12.73
CA GLU A 54 -10.11 -3.34 11.48
C GLU A 54 -11.28 -2.59 10.83
N TRP A 55 -11.10 -2.14 9.58
CA TRP A 55 -12.17 -1.54 8.80
C TRP A 55 -13.13 -2.60 8.25
N ARG A 56 -14.43 -2.28 8.25
CA ARG A 56 -15.55 -3.18 7.92
C ARG A 56 -15.37 -4.06 6.69
N ASP A 57 -14.76 -3.54 5.61
CA ASP A 57 -14.68 -4.24 4.32
C ASP A 57 -13.35 -4.95 4.06
N THR A 58 -12.33 -4.77 4.91
CA THR A 58 -10.99 -5.33 4.69
C THR A 58 -11.06 -6.85 4.56
N GLY A 59 -11.73 -7.54 5.50
CA GLY A 59 -11.94 -8.99 5.43
C GLY A 59 -12.72 -9.46 4.19
N LYS A 60 -13.68 -8.66 3.69
CA LYS A 60 -14.44 -8.99 2.47
C LYS A 60 -13.58 -8.88 1.23
N MET A 61 -12.69 -7.88 1.16
CA MET A 61 -11.75 -7.73 0.05
C MET A 61 -10.79 -8.92 -0.03
N ILE A 62 -10.29 -9.39 1.13
CA ILE A 62 -9.41 -10.58 1.19
C ILE A 62 -10.15 -11.84 0.72
N LYS A 63 -11.41 -12.04 1.15
CA LYS A 63 -12.25 -13.15 0.67
C LYS A 63 -12.41 -13.12 -0.85
N LYS A 64 -12.76 -11.95 -1.40
CA LYS A 64 -12.91 -11.78 -2.85
C LYS A 64 -11.60 -11.95 -3.62
N ALA A 65 -10.47 -11.53 -3.06
CA ALA A 65 -9.15 -11.79 -3.64
C ALA A 65 -8.85 -13.29 -3.72
N LYS A 66 -9.17 -14.07 -2.67
CA LYS A 66 -9.06 -15.54 -2.68
C LYS A 66 -9.94 -16.19 -3.74
N GLU A 67 -11.15 -15.69 -3.94
CA GLU A 67 -12.05 -16.19 -4.99
C GLU A 67 -11.51 -15.91 -6.40
N LEU A 68 -10.97 -14.71 -6.64
CA LEU A 68 -10.37 -14.34 -7.93
C LEU A 68 -9.10 -15.14 -8.22
N LEU A 69 -8.26 -15.38 -7.21
CA LEU A 69 -7.10 -16.26 -7.32
C LEU A 69 -7.51 -17.66 -7.81
N LYS A 70 -8.58 -18.24 -7.23
CA LYS A 70 -9.10 -19.56 -7.66
C LYS A 70 -9.62 -19.55 -9.10
N LYS A 71 -10.07 -18.39 -9.61
CA LYS A 71 -10.57 -18.21 -10.98
C LYS A 71 -9.45 -17.89 -11.98
N GLY A 72 -8.20 -17.76 -11.53
CA GLY A 72 -7.08 -17.35 -12.39
C GLY A 72 -7.02 -15.85 -12.67
N ASP A 73 -7.88 -15.03 -12.05
CA ASP A 73 -7.86 -13.58 -12.22
C ASP A 73 -6.83 -12.95 -11.26
N PHE A 74 -5.56 -13.16 -11.58
CA PHE A 74 -4.44 -12.79 -10.72
C PHE A 74 -4.30 -11.28 -10.56
N VAL A 75 -4.54 -10.50 -11.61
CA VAL A 75 -4.45 -9.03 -11.57
C VAL A 75 -5.52 -8.44 -10.64
N ALA A 76 -6.78 -8.87 -10.77
CA ALA A 76 -7.83 -8.36 -9.90
C ALA A 76 -7.66 -8.84 -8.46
N ALA A 77 -7.20 -10.09 -8.26
CA ALA A 77 -6.88 -10.62 -6.94
C ALA A 77 -5.77 -9.80 -6.26
N ALA A 78 -4.65 -9.55 -6.95
CA ALA A 78 -3.54 -8.73 -6.46
C ALA A 78 -4.00 -7.31 -6.11
N LYS A 79 -4.86 -6.70 -6.94
CA LYS A 79 -5.38 -5.35 -6.69
C LYS A 79 -6.22 -5.28 -5.42
N LEU A 80 -7.10 -6.26 -5.20
CA LEU A 80 -7.92 -6.33 -3.99
C LEU A 80 -7.09 -6.64 -2.75
N ALA A 81 -6.14 -7.57 -2.84
CA ALA A 81 -5.23 -7.89 -1.75
C ALA A 81 -4.40 -6.67 -1.32
N ASN A 82 -3.79 -5.94 -2.27
CA ASN A 82 -3.06 -4.71 -1.97
C ASN A 82 -3.94 -3.62 -1.34
N LYS A 83 -5.18 -3.47 -1.82
CA LYS A 83 -6.12 -2.51 -1.22
C LYS A 83 -6.46 -2.90 0.23
N ALA A 84 -6.70 -4.18 0.48
CA ALA A 84 -6.97 -4.69 1.82
C ALA A 84 -5.76 -4.52 2.76
N ALA A 85 -4.54 -4.80 2.30
CA ALA A 85 -3.33 -4.58 3.07
C ALA A 85 -3.20 -3.11 3.50
N LYS A 86 -3.39 -2.17 2.56
CA LYS A 86 -3.40 -0.73 2.87
C LYS A 86 -4.44 -0.36 3.91
N GLN A 87 -5.66 -0.89 3.81
CA GLN A 87 -6.70 -0.64 4.82
C GLN A 87 -6.37 -1.26 6.18
N GLY A 88 -5.70 -2.41 6.22
CA GLY A 88 -5.18 -2.98 7.46
C GLY A 88 -4.17 -2.04 8.14
N HIS A 89 -3.16 -1.58 7.40
CA HIS A 89 -2.16 -0.65 7.93
C HIS A 89 -2.79 0.67 8.41
N LEU A 90 -3.64 1.29 7.60
CA LEU A 90 -4.34 2.53 7.96
C LEU A 90 -5.26 2.35 9.16
N GLY A 91 -5.95 1.21 9.26
CA GLY A 91 -6.78 0.88 10.41
C GLY A 91 -5.99 0.78 11.72
N TYR A 92 -4.82 0.15 11.66
CA TYR A 92 -3.89 0.11 12.80
C TYR A 92 -3.41 1.51 13.18
N GLU A 93 -2.88 2.28 12.23
CA GLU A 93 -2.39 3.65 12.47
C GLU A 93 -3.46 4.55 13.07
N GLN A 94 -4.68 4.50 12.50
CA GLN A 94 -5.82 5.25 13.02
C GLN A 94 -6.13 4.87 14.47
N ALA A 95 -6.26 3.57 14.76
CA ALA A 95 -6.59 3.10 16.11
C ALA A 95 -5.52 3.47 17.14
N MET A 96 -4.24 3.43 16.75
CA MET A 96 -3.15 3.84 17.63
C MET A 96 -3.14 5.36 17.87
N SER A 97 -3.30 6.16 16.81
CA SER A 97 -3.34 7.63 16.95
C SER A 97 -4.47 8.14 17.86
N GLN A 98 -5.61 7.43 17.89
CA GLN A 98 -6.75 7.78 18.72
C GLN A 98 -6.55 7.43 20.20
N LYS A 99 -5.66 6.49 20.53
CA LYS A 99 -5.30 6.19 21.93
C LYS A 99 -4.50 7.32 22.57
N ASP A 100 -3.71 8.04 21.79
CA ASP A 100 -2.86 9.13 22.27
C ASP A 100 -3.59 10.48 22.31
N LEU A 101 -4.81 10.56 21.76
CA LEU A 101 -5.63 11.76 21.75
C LEU A 101 -6.16 12.08 23.15
N LYS A 102 -5.58 13.10 23.78
CA LYS A 102 -6.15 13.73 25.00
C LYS A 102 -7.21 14.73 24.61
N MET A 103 -8.45 14.46 25.01
CA MET A 103 -9.56 15.39 24.81
C MET A 103 -9.39 16.62 25.72
N PRO A 104 -9.56 17.85 25.20
CA PRO A 104 -9.53 19.05 26.03
C PRO A 104 -10.63 19.03 27.09
N SER A 105 -10.36 19.59 28.27
CA SER A 105 -11.31 19.57 29.40
C SER A 105 -12.62 20.29 29.15
N TYR A 106 -12.71 21.12 28.10
CA TYR A 106 -13.93 21.83 27.71
C TYR A 106 -14.80 21.06 26.69
N LEU A 107 -14.33 19.91 26.19
CA LEU A 107 -15.13 19.06 25.32
C LEU A 107 -15.77 17.94 26.17
N HIS A 108 -17.02 18.16 26.56
CA HIS A 108 -17.86 17.15 27.24
C HIS A 108 -18.91 16.62 26.26
N TYR A 109 -19.18 15.31 26.31
CA TYR A 109 -20.31 14.69 25.60
C TYR A 109 -21.41 14.46 26.63
N GLU A 110 -22.57 15.09 26.45
CA GLU A 110 -23.77 14.86 27.29
C GLU A 110 -24.41 13.49 27.05
#